data_AF-M2QXM6-F1
#
_entry.id   AF-M2QXM6-F1
#
_cell.length_a   1.000
_cell.length_b   1.000
_cell.length_c   1.000
_cell.angle_alpha   90.00
_cell.angle_beta   90.00
_cell.angle_gamma   90.00
#
_symmetry.space_group_name_H-M   'P 1'
#
loop_
_entity.id
_entity.type
_entity.pdbx_description
1 polymer ?
#
loop_
_entity_poly.entity_id
_entity_poly.type
_entity_poly.pdbx_seq_one_letter_code
_entity_poly.pdbx_strand_id
1 'polypeptide(L)'
;IDDLPIKGPKSRYENKNGVPETIPENPGIRRFIWEHAQDIHRIMHPVGHAGATFSPEKIQLCKPDVIIVGQRCTPEGRLPDESKVDKIQKWPRPKTVKDVRGFLGLCG
;
A
#
# COMPACT_ATOMS: atom_id res chain seq x y z
N ILE A 1 -12.25 10.84 0.03
CA ILE A 1 -11.59 9.76 0.79
C ILE A 1 -10.09 9.86 0.55
N ASP A 2 -9.32 9.82 1.62
CA ASP A 2 -7.93 10.30 1.60
C ASP A 2 -6.91 9.16 1.54
N ASP A 3 -7.16 8.04 2.23
CA ASP A 3 -6.29 6.86 2.24
C ASP A 3 -7.06 5.61 1.78
N LEU A 4 -7.04 5.33 0.48
CA LEU A 4 -7.66 4.12 -0.09
C LEU A 4 -6.61 3.25 -0.78
N PRO A 5 -5.93 2.37 -0.03
CA PRO A 5 -5.17 1.29 -0.64
C PRO A 5 -6.17 0.22 -1.13
N ILE A 6 -6.32 0.13 -2.45
CA ILE A 6 -7.05 -0.98 -3.06
C ILE A 6 -6.09 -2.16 -3.14
N LYS A 7 -6.39 -3.22 -2.40
CA LYS A 7 -5.54 -4.41 -2.37
C LYS A 7 -5.79 -5.24 -3.63
N GLY A 8 -4.74 -5.52 -4.38
CA GLY A 8 -4.78 -6.48 -5.47
C GLY A 8 -4.72 -7.94 -4.99
N PRO A 9 -4.61 -8.89 -5.93
CA PRO A 9 -4.53 -10.32 -5.60
C PRO A 9 -3.28 -10.64 -4.77
N LYS A 10 -3.36 -11.72 -3.99
CA LYS A 10 -2.27 -12.16 -3.09
C LYS A 10 -1.05 -12.71 -3.82
N SER A 11 -1.18 -13.07 -5.10
CA SER A 11 -0.13 -13.70 -5.89
C SER A 11 -0.07 -13.06 -7.28
N ARG A 12 1.11 -13.13 -7.90
CA ARG A 12 1.31 -12.76 -9.30
C ARG A 12 1.00 -13.91 -10.27
N TYR A 13 0.61 -15.07 -9.74
CA TYR A 13 0.33 -16.29 -10.51
C TYR A 13 1.53 -16.68 -11.37
N GLU A 14 2.71 -16.72 -10.76
CA GLU A 14 3.94 -17.08 -11.47
C GLU A 14 4.02 -18.59 -11.71
N ASN A 15 4.37 -18.97 -12.93
CA ASN A 15 4.66 -20.37 -13.27
C ASN A 15 6.03 -20.80 -12.74
N LYS A 16 6.43 -22.05 -12.98
CA LYS A 16 7.73 -22.61 -12.55
C LYS A 16 8.95 -21.83 -13.05
N ASN A 17 8.79 -21.00 -14.08
CA ASN A 17 9.86 -20.17 -14.66
C ASN A 17 9.79 -18.71 -14.19
N GLY A 18 8.93 -18.38 -13.20
CA GLY A 18 8.75 -17.01 -12.71
C GLY A 18 7.95 -16.09 -13.63
N VAL A 19 7.31 -16.64 -14.67
CA VAL A 19 6.51 -15.84 -15.61
C VAL A 19 5.06 -15.79 -15.11
N PRO A 20 4.49 -14.59 -14.90
CA PRO A 20 3.08 -14.44 -14.51
C PRO A 20 2.12 -15.00 -15.55
N GLU A 21 1.05 -15.66 -15.09
CA GLU A 21 -0.08 -16.04 -15.92
C GLU A 21 -0.70 -14.83 -16.61
N THR A 22 -1.26 -15.06 -17.81
CA THR A 22 -2.02 -14.09 -18.59
C THR A 22 -3.47 -14.52 -18.66
N ILE A 23 -4.39 -13.58 -18.91
CA ILE A 23 -5.80 -13.95 -19.08
C ILE A 23 -6.00 -14.70 -20.41
N PRO A 24 -6.85 -15.74 -20.46
CA PRO A 24 -7.08 -16.51 -21.69
C PRO A 24 -7.54 -15.68 -22.88
N GLU A 25 -8.33 -14.63 -22.61
CA GLU A 25 -8.93 -13.77 -23.61
C GLU A 25 -7.94 -12.78 -24.23
N ASN A 26 -6.84 -12.49 -23.52
CA ASN A 26 -5.80 -11.57 -23.96
C ASN A 26 -4.42 -11.94 -23.35
N PRO A 27 -3.59 -12.67 -24.12
CA PRO A 27 -2.24 -13.04 -23.69
C PRO A 27 -1.30 -11.86 -23.40
N GLY A 28 -1.64 -10.63 -23.80
CA GLY A 28 -0.87 -9.43 -23.48
C GLY A 28 -1.11 -8.90 -22.06
N ILE A 29 -2.15 -9.37 -21.36
CA ILE A 29 -2.55 -8.88 -20.04
C ILE A 29 -2.24 -9.94 -18.98
N ARG A 30 -1.41 -9.58 -18.02
CA ARG A 30 -1.12 -10.42 -16.84
C ARG A 30 -2.36 -10.54 -15.97
N ARG A 31 -2.67 -11.75 -15.54
CA ARG A 31 -3.86 -12.08 -14.73
C ARG A 31 -3.98 -11.20 -13.49
N PHE A 32 -2.90 -11.04 -12.72
CA PHE A 32 -2.94 -10.27 -11.48
C PHE A 32 -3.22 -8.76 -11.72
N ILE A 33 -2.85 -8.22 -12.88
CA ILE A 33 -3.16 -6.84 -13.27
C ILE A 33 -4.64 -6.70 -13.61
N TRP A 34 -5.19 -7.68 -14.34
CA TRP A 34 -6.60 -7.71 -14.68
C TRP A 34 -7.49 -7.79 -13.44
N GLU A 35 -7.20 -8.71 -12.52
CA GLU A 35 -7.93 -8.86 -11.26
C GLU A 35 -7.85 -7.56 -10.42
N HIS A 36 -6.67 -6.94 -10.34
CA HIS A 36 -6.51 -5.66 -9.64
C HIS A 36 -7.34 -4.54 -10.28
N ALA A 37 -7.43 -4.48 -11.61
CA ALA A 37 -8.29 -3.51 -12.30
C ALA A 37 -9.78 -3.73 -12.00
N GLN A 38 -10.22 -4.98 -11.86
CA GLN A 38 -11.58 -5.30 -11.45
C GLN A 38 -11.85 -4.87 -10.00
N ASP A 39 -10.90 -5.06 -9.08
CA ASP A 39 -11.00 -4.58 -7.71
C ASP A 39 -11.10 -3.05 -7.64
N ILE A 40 -10.30 -2.34 -8.45
CA ILE A 40 -10.38 -0.89 -8.58
C ILE A 40 -11.78 -0.48 -9.03
N HIS A 41 -12.29 -1.07 -10.11
CA HIS A 41 -13.62 -0.75 -10.62
C HIS A 41 -14.71 -1.02 -9.58
N ARG A 42 -14.66 -2.18 -8.92
CA ARG A 42 -15.62 -2.60 -7.90
C ARG A 42 -15.70 -1.63 -6.71
N ILE A 43 -14.59 -0.99 -6.34
CA ILE A 43 -14.53 -0.04 -5.24
C ILE A 43 -14.86 1.38 -5.71
N MET A 44 -14.26 1.84 -6.81
CA MET A 44 -14.40 3.22 -7.26
C MET A 44 -15.78 3.53 -7.81
N HIS A 45 -16.40 2.58 -8.52
CA HIS A 45 -17.72 2.77 -9.13
C HIS A 45 -18.82 3.12 -8.09
N PRO A 46 -19.07 2.32 -7.03
CA PRO A 46 -20.09 2.65 -6.03
C PRO A 46 -19.73 3.91 -5.22
N VAL A 47 -18.44 4.16 -4.97
CA VAL A 47 -18.00 5.39 -4.28
C VAL A 47 -18.33 6.63 -5.10
N GLY A 48 -18.10 6.57 -6.42
CA GLY A 48 -18.50 7.63 -7.34
C GLY A 48 -20.02 7.83 -7.40
N HIS A 49 -20.79 6.74 -7.41
CA HIS A 49 -22.26 6.80 -7.37
C HIS A 49 -22.80 7.40 -6.06
N ALA A 50 -22.10 7.23 -4.95
CA ALA A 50 -22.43 7.88 -3.67
C ALA A 50 -22.06 9.37 -3.64
N GLY A 51 -21.50 9.94 -4.72
CA GLY A 51 -21.07 11.34 -4.79
C GLY A 51 -19.75 11.64 -4.07
N ALA A 52 -19.01 10.60 -3.65
CA ALA A 52 -17.72 10.77 -3.01
C ALA A 52 -16.59 10.87 -4.04
N THR A 53 -15.58 11.68 -3.72
CA THR A 53 -14.41 11.91 -4.58
C THR A 53 -13.13 11.36 -3.95
N PHE A 54 -12.17 11.04 -4.82
CA PHE A 54 -10.83 10.57 -4.47
C PHE A 54 -9.84 11.72 -4.66
N SER A 55 -8.89 11.87 -3.74
CA SER A 55 -7.77 12.78 -3.96
C SER A 55 -6.78 12.13 -4.94
N PRO A 56 -6.51 12.75 -6.11
CA PRO A 56 -5.55 12.20 -7.08
C PRO A 56 -4.13 12.17 -6.53
N GLU A 57 -3.79 13.07 -5.59
CA GLU A 57 -2.46 13.16 -4.97
C GLU A 57 -2.23 12.03 -3.95
N LYS A 58 -3.29 11.59 -3.26
CA LYS A 58 -3.18 10.60 -2.18
C LYS A 58 -3.50 9.17 -2.62
N ILE A 59 -4.22 8.98 -3.71
CA ILE A 59 -4.63 7.65 -4.16
C ILE A 59 -3.42 6.83 -4.62
N GLN A 60 -3.39 5.55 -4.21
CA GLN A 60 -2.31 4.63 -4.54
C GLN A 60 -2.87 3.46 -5.39
N LEU A 61 -2.79 3.60 -6.72
CA LEU A 61 -3.25 2.60 -7.67
C LEU A 61 -2.08 1.93 -8.40
N CYS A 62 -2.19 0.63 -8.65
CA CYS A 62 -1.26 -0.16 -9.47
C CYS A 62 0.22 -0.05 -9.05
N LYS A 63 0.47 0.17 -7.75
CA LYS A 63 1.83 0.19 -7.19
C LYS A 63 2.21 -1.21 -6.66
N PRO A 64 3.47 -1.63 -6.79
CA PRO A 64 3.95 -2.88 -6.19
C PRO A 64 3.88 -2.84 -4.66
N ASP A 65 4.08 -1.66 -4.07
CA ASP A 65 4.06 -1.41 -2.64
C ASP A 65 3.18 -0.20 -2.34
N VAL A 66 2.47 -0.24 -1.22
CA VAL A 66 1.56 0.83 -0.80
C VAL A 66 1.70 1.13 0.68
N ILE A 67 1.53 2.40 1.06
CA ILE A 67 1.48 2.80 2.46
C ILE A 67 0.05 2.64 2.97
N ILE A 68 -0.13 1.80 3.99
CA ILE A 68 -1.42 1.56 4.66
C ILE A 68 -1.23 1.86 6.15
N VAL A 69 -1.92 2.87 6.68
CA VAL A 69 -1.85 3.25 8.12
C VAL A 69 -0.39 3.45 8.59
N GLY A 70 0.45 4.03 7.72
CA GLY A 70 1.87 4.27 8.00
C GLY A 70 2.71 2.99 8.15
N GLN A 71 2.30 1.90 7.49
CA GLN A 71 3.13 0.72 7.22
C GLN A 71 3.31 0.58 5.71
N ARG A 72 4.52 0.23 5.26
CA ARG A 72 4.76 -0.11 3.86
C ARG A 72 4.37 -1.57 3.62
N CYS A 73 3.30 -1.78 2.88
CA CYS A 73 2.83 -3.10 2.49
C CYS A 73 3.44 -3.49 1.15
N THR A 74 4.21 -4.56 1.16
CA THR A 74 4.93 -5.14 0.01
C THR A 74 4.42 -6.55 -0.26
N PRO A 75 4.72 -7.17 -1.42
CA PRO A 75 4.40 -8.57 -1.67
C PRO A 75 5.00 -9.53 -0.63
N GLU A 76 6.16 -9.20 -0.09
CA GLU A 76 6.89 -10.00 0.89
C GLU A 76 6.35 -9.83 2.32
N GLY A 77 5.52 -8.81 2.55
CA GLY A 77 4.91 -8.55 3.86
C GLY A 77 4.84 -7.08 4.22
N ARG A 78 4.67 -6.81 5.51
CA ARG A 78 4.58 -5.45 6.05
C ARG A 78 5.95 -5.01 6.58
N LEU A 79 6.39 -3.85 6.11
CA LEU A 79 7.60 -3.18 6.56
C LEU A 79 7.23 -1.87 7.26
N PRO A 80 8.05 -1.40 8.21
CA PRO A 80 7.92 -0.05 8.74
C PRO A 80 8.03 0.98 7.62
N ASP A 81 7.24 2.06 7.70
CA ASP A 81 7.44 3.22 6.84
C ASP A 81 8.82 3.84 7.12
N GLU A 82 9.61 4.07 6.08
CA GLU A 82 10.94 4.69 6.16
C GLU A 82 10.87 6.05 6.86
N SER A 83 9.77 6.80 6.68
CA SER A 83 9.59 8.07 7.36
C SER A 83 9.54 7.94 8.89
N LYS A 84 9.00 6.83 9.40
CA LYS A 84 8.96 6.53 10.84
C LYS A 84 10.31 6.02 11.32
N VAL A 85 10.96 5.15 10.55
CA VAL A 85 12.31 4.65 10.85
C VAL A 85 13.29 5.80 10.97
N ASP A 86 13.27 6.73 10.02
CA ASP A 86 14.10 7.93 10.00
C ASP A 86 13.90 8.80 11.23
N LYS A 87 12.66 9.01 11.67
CA LYS A 87 12.36 9.80 12.87
C LYS A 87 12.94 9.17 14.12
N ILE A 88 12.90 7.83 14.23
CA ILE A 88 13.48 7.10 15.35
C ILE A 88 15.02 7.18 15.30
N GLN A 89 15.62 6.96 14.12
CA GLN A 89 17.09 7.00 13.96
C GLN A 89 17.68 8.39 14.19
N LYS A 90 16.98 9.44 13.73
CA LYS A 90 17.42 10.84 13.86
C LYS A 90 17.04 11.46 15.21
N TRP A 91 16.34 10.73 16.08
CA TRP A 91 15.93 11.26 17.38
C TRP A 91 17.16 11.56 18.24
N PRO A 92 17.33 12.79 18.76
CA PRO A 92 18.49 13.13 19.57
C PRO A 92 18.44 12.38 20.90
N ARG A 93 19.62 12.08 21.48
CA ARG A 93 19.70 11.40 22.77
C ARG A 93 18.87 12.16 23.84
N PRO A 94 17.82 11.53 24.43
CA PRO A 94 16.97 12.20 25.40
C PRO A 94 17.77 12.69 26.60
N LYS A 95 17.55 13.94 27.02
CA LYS A 95 18.22 14.52 28.20
C LYS A 95 17.27 14.77 29.37
N THR A 96 15.96 14.85 29.09
CA THR A 96 14.93 15.10 30.09
C THR A 96 13.87 14.01 30.12
N VAL A 97 13.12 13.93 31.22
CA VAL A 97 11.97 13.02 31.34
C VAL A 97 10.91 13.29 30.26
N LYS A 98 10.75 14.55 29.83
CA LYS A 98 9.85 14.92 28.74
C LYS A 98 10.31 14.32 27.41
N ASP A 99 11.60 14.39 27.10
CA ASP A 99 12.17 13.82 25.87
C ASP A 99 12.03 12.30 25.84
N VAL A 100 12.23 11.64 26.99
CA VAL A 100 12.04 10.19 27.13
C VAL A 100 10.58 9.81 26.87
N ARG A 101 9.61 10.53 27.46
CA ARG A 101 8.17 10.28 27.20
C ARG A 101 7.80 10.52 25.74
N GLY A 102 8.37 11.56 25.11
CA GLY A 102 8.16 11.84 23.69
C GLY A 102 8.69 10.72 22.79
N PHE A 103 9.89 10.22 23.08
CA PHE A 103 10.47 9.10 22.35
C PHE A 103 9.66 7.81 22.53
N LEU A 104 9.24 7.48 23.76
CA LEU A 104 8.40 6.30 24.02
C LEU A 104 7.03 6.41 23.32
N GLY A 105 6.44 7.60 23.27
CA GLY A 105 5.21 7.84 22.52
C GLY A 105 5.37 7.79 21.00
N LEU A 106 6.59 7.97 20.47
CA LEU A 106 6.89 7.78 19.04
C LEU A 106 7.08 6.29 18.69
N CYS A 107 7.65 5.50 19.61
CA CYS A 107 7.94 4.09 19.40
C CYS A 107 6.74 3.16 19.65
N GLY A 108 5.74 3.60 20.40
CA GLY A 108 4.49 2.88 20.66
C GLY A 108 3.49 3.01 19.52
#